data_AF-A0A7C7LXA3-F1
#
_entry.id   AF-A0A7C7LXA3-F1
#
_cell.length_a   1.000
_cell.length_b   1.000
_cell.length_c   1.000
_cell.angle_alpha   90.00
_cell.angle_beta   90.00
_cell.angle_gamma   90.00
#
_symmetry.space_group_name_H-M   'P 1'
#
loop_
_entity.id
_entity.type
_entity.pdbx_description
1 polymer ?
#
loop_
_entity_poly.entity_id
_entity_poly.type
_entity_poly.pdbx_seq_one_letter_code
_entity_poly.pdbx_strand_id
1 'polypeptide(L)' 'MIRSMTGYGESERDSPVGRLRLEVKTVNHRFFNASVKTPARLEKFERDIIAVIKQSILRGHVRAVLTVES' A
#
# COMPACT_ATOMS: atom_id res chain seq x y z
N MET A 1 16.01 -9.49 17.67
CA MET A 1 14.81 -10.31 17.35
C MET A 1 14.52 -10.18 15.86
N ILE A 2 14.51 -11.28 15.11
CA ILE A 2 14.15 -11.26 13.68
C ILE A 2 12.63 -11.12 13.61
N ARG A 3 12.12 -9.93 13.30
CA ARG A 3 10.69 -9.72 13.05
C ARG A 3 10.33 -10.30 11.69
N SER A 4 9.28 -11.12 11.65
CA SER A 4 8.70 -11.57 10.38
C SER A 4 8.31 -10.34 9.55
N MET A 5 8.67 -10.36 8.28
CA MET A 5 8.38 -9.28 7.33
C MET A 5 7.04 -9.48 6.61
N THR A 6 6.39 -10.60 6.87
CA THR A 6 5.06 -10.91 6.34
C THR A 6 4.02 -10.29 7.24
N GLY A 7 3.12 -9.52 6.66
CA GLY A 7 2.10 -8.78 7.39
C GLY A 7 0.93 -8.42 6.51
N TYR A 8 -0.21 -8.19 7.15
CA TYR A 8 -1.40 -7.63 6.55
C TYR A 8 -1.80 -6.40 7.37
N GLY A 9 -2.24 -5.35 6.69
CA GLY A 9 -2.83 -4.18 7.31
C GLY A 9 -3.86 -3.57 6.38
N GLU A 10 -4.89 -2.94 6.95
CA GLU A 10 -5.88 -2.18 6.22
C GLU A 10 -6.19 -0.88 6.95
N SER A 11 -6.58 0.14 6.20
CA SER A 11 -7.06 1.40 6.73
C SER A 11 -8.15 1.96 5.83
N GLU A 12 -9.14 2.59 6.47
CA GLU A 12 -10.23 3.27 5.80
C GLU A 12 -10.29 4.74 6.22
N ARG A 13 -10.65 5.62 5.27
CA ARG A 13 -10.81 7.07 5.45
C ARG A 13 -11.94 7.58 4.58
N ASP A 14 -12.82 8.39 5.16
CA ASP A 14 -13.81 9.14 4.38
C ASP A 14 -13.13 10.30 3.63
N SER A 15 -13.58 10.54 2.40
CA SER A 15 -13.06 11.56 1.49
C SER A 15 -14.22 12.19 0.70
N PRO A 16 -14.09 13.42 0.17
CA PRO A 16 -15.12 14.03 -0.65
C PRO A 16 -15.54 13.22 -1.88
N VAL A 17 -14.71 12.28 -2.32
CA VAL A 17 -14.97 11.41 -3.49
C VAL A 17 -15.50 10.02 -3.11
N GLY A 18 -15.78 9.79 -1.83
CA GLY A 18 -16.22 8.50 -1.30
C GLY A 18 -15.30 7.98 -0.19
N ARG A 19 -15.53 6.75 0.22
CA ARG A 19 -14.78 6.04 1.25
C ARG A 19 -13.57 5.35 0.65
N LEU A 20 -12.39 5.78 1.07
CA LEU A 20 -11.11 5.25 0.61
C LEU A 20 -10.66 4.11 1.52
N ARG A 21 -10.40 2.95 0.94
CA ARG A 21 -9.84 1.80 1.68
C ARG A 21 -8.53 1.38 1.05
N LEU A 22 -7.49 1.29 1.87
CA LEU A 22 -6.16 0.83 1.48
C LEU A 22 -5.83 -0.46 2.21
N GLU A 23 -5.63 -1.54 1.45
CA GLU A 23 -5.11 -2.80 1.96
C GLU A 23 -3.63 -2.93 1.61
N VAL A 24 -2.80 -3.40 2.55
CA VAL A 24 -1.37 -3.64 2.37
C VAL A 24 -1.03 -5.05 2.82
N LYS A 25 -0.43 -5.82 1.92
CA LYS A 25 0.12 -7.16 2.17
C LYS A 25 1.61 -7.12 1.93
N THR A 26 2.39 -7.66 2.86
CA THR A 26 3.84 -7.76 2.74
C THR A 26 4.27 -9.21 2.81
N VAL A 27 5.32 -9.57 2.08
CA VAL A 27 6.01 -10.85 2.21
C VAL A 27 7.51 -10.61 2.31
N ASN A 28 8.21 -11.55 2.95
CA ASN A 28 9.65 -11.46 3.11
C ASN A 28 10.36 -11.52 1.75
N HIS A 29 11.10 -10.47 1.43
CA HIS A 29 11.93 -10.37 0.23
C HIS A 29 13.20 -9.59 0.58
N ARG A 30 14.32 -9.90 -0.10
CA ARG A 30 15.62 -9.29 0.20
C ARG A 30 15.63 -7.79 -0.07
N PHE A 31 14.98 -7.37 -1.14
CA PHE A 31 14.91 -5.98 -1.59
C PHE A 31 13.50 -5.41 -1.42
N PHE A 32 13.40 -4.09 -1.29
CA PHE A 32 12.12 -3.41 -1.35
C PHE A 32 11.57 -3.47 -2.78
N ASN A 33 10.35 -3.98 -2.92
CA ASN A 33 9.61 -3.97 -4.17
C ASN A 33 8.15 -3.74 -3.84
N ALA A 34 7.58 -2.60 -4.24
CA ALA A 34 6.18 -2.29 -4.00
C ALA A 34 5.38 -2.28 -5.30
N SER A 35 4.23 -2.93 -5.27
CA SER A 35 3.19 -2.83 -6.29
C SER A 35 1.95 -2.19 -5.65
N VAL A 36 1.46 -1.11 -6.24
CA VAL A 36 0.24 -0.44 -5.80
C VAL A 36 -0.75 -0.56 -6.94
N LYS A 37 -1.97 -1.00 -6.63
CA LYS A 37 -3.09 -0.99 -7.57
C LYS A 37 -4.07 0.09 -7.13
N THR A 38 -4.33 1.04 -8.01
CA THR A 38 -5.33 2.09 -7.78
C THR A 38 -6.44 2.04 -8.83
N PRO A 39 -7.60 2.69 -8.57
CA PRO A 39 -8.60 2.92 -9.61
C PRO A 39 -8.06 3.90 -10.65
N ALA A 40 -8.53 3.81 -11.90
CA ALA A 40 -8.03 4.61 -13.02
C ALA A 40 -7.92 6.13 -12.75
N ARG A 41 -8.84 6.69 -11.96
CA ARG A 41 -8.84 8.12 -11.60
C ARG A 41 -7.70 8.53 -10.65
N LEU A 42 -7.06 7.57 -9.99
CA LEU A 42 -6.02 7.77 -8.98
C LEU A 42 -4.64 7.20 -9.38
N GLU A 43 -4.49 6.65 -10.60
CA GLU A 43 -3.22 6.09 -11.09
C GLU A 43 -2.04 7.06 -10.97
N LYS A 44 -2.29 8.36 -11.15
CA LYS A 44 -1.26 9.40 -10.99
C LYS A 44 -0.60 9.42 -9.60
N PHE A 45 -1.26 8.91 -8.57
CA PHE A 45 -0.76 8.88 -7.19
C PHE A 45 0.01 7.60 -6.84
N GLU A 46 0.08 6.60 -7.73
CA GLU A 46 0.74 5.32 -7.41
C GLU A 46 2.20 5.51 -6.98
N ARG A 47 2.93 6.39 -7.67
CA ARG A 47 4.33 6.70 -7.32
C ARG A 47 4.45 7.35 -5.94
N ASP A 48 3.54 8.25 -5.60
CA ASP A 48 3.54 8.94 -4.31
C ASP A 48 3.23 7.96 -3.18
N ILE A 49 2.26 7.06 -3.39
CA ILE A 49 1.93 5.99 -2.43
C ILE A 49 3.15 5.08 -2.21
N ILE A 50 3.83 4.66 -3.27
CA ILE A 50 5.07 3.85 -3.16
C ILE A 50 6.15 4.60 -2.37
N ALA A 51 6.33 5.89 -2.63
CA ALA A 51 7.32 6.71 -1.93
C ALA A 51 7.04 6.77 -0.43
N VAL A 52 5.77 6.93 -0.03
CA VAL A 52 5.35 6.92 1.39
C VAL A 52 5.54 5.54 2.02
N ILE A 53 5.14 4.45 1.34
CA ILE A 53 5.34 3.08 1.83
C ILE A 53 6.82 2.80 2.12
N LYS A 54 7.72 3.24 1.24
CA LYS A 54 9.16 3.04 1.36
C LYS A 54 9.77 3.71 2.60
N GLN A 55 9.13 4.76 3.14
CA GLN A 55 9.58 5.40 4.38
C GLN A 55 9.35 4.50 5.61
N SER A 56 8.34 3.62 5.55
CA SER A 56 7.97 2.73 6.66
C SER A 56 8.52 1.30 6.48
N ILE A 57 8.64 0.82 5.25
CA ILE A 57 9.06 -0.55 4.93
C ILE A 57 10.37 -0.50 4.14
N LEU A 58 11.47 -0.92 4.78
CA LEU A 58 12.83 -0.82 4.21
C LEU A 58 13.19 -1.96 3.25
N ARG A 59 12.57 -3.14 3.39
CA ARG A 59 12.76 -4.31 2.53
C ARG A 59 11.48 -5.15 2.53
N GLY A 60 11.34 -6.06 1.56
CA GLY A 60 10.14 -6.88 1.40
C GLY A 60 9.40 -6.58 0.11
N HIS A 61 8.57 -7.52 -0.31
CA HIS A 61 7.64 -7.28 -1.40
C HIS A 61 6.31 -6.81 -0.81
N VAL A 62 5.88 -5.62 -1.21
CA VAL A 62 4.67 -4.96 -0.73
C VAL A 62 3.65 -4.95 -1.87
N ARG A 63 2.44 -5.39 -1.57
CA ARG A 63 1.30 -5.27 -2.45
C ARG A 63 0.25 -4.43 -1.75
N ALA A 64 -0.04 -3.26 -2.32
CA ALA A 64 -1.07 -2.38 -1.83
C ALA A 64 -2.22 -2.28 -2.85
N VAL A 65 -3.45 -2.23 -2.36
CA VAL A 65 -4.64 -2.04 -3.18
C VAL A 65 -5.46 -0.92 -2.58
N LEU A 66 -5.67 0.14 -3.35
CA LEU A 66 -6.53 1.25 -2.99
C LEU A 66 -7.88 1.06 -3.70
N THR A 67 -8.96 1.10 -2.95
CA THR A 67 -10.33 1.12 -3.47
C THR A 67 -11.04 2.39 -3.04
N VAL A 68 -12.01 2.81 -3.85
CA VAL A 68 -12.93 3.91 -3.53
C VAL A 68 -14.32 3.32 -3.59
N GLU A 69 -15.00 3.32 -2.45
CA GLU A 69 -16.41 2.96 -2.32
C GLU A 69 -17.24 4.25 -2.30
N SER A 70 -18.35 4.29 -3.04
CA SER A 70 -19.21 5.48 -3.19
C SER A 70 -20.36 5.46 -2.21
#